data_AF-A0A0K8P435-F1
#
_entry.id   AF-A0A0K8P435-F1
#
_cell.length_a   1.000
_cell.length_b   1.000
_cell.length_c   1.000
_cell.angle_alpha   90.00
_cell.angle_beta   90.00
_cell.angle_gamma   90.00
#
_symmetry.space_group_name_H-M   'P 1'
#
loop_
_entity.id
_entity.type
_entity.pdbx_description
1 polymer ?
#
loop_
_entity_poly.entity_id
_entity_poly.type
_entity_poly.pdbx_seq_one_letter_code
_entity_poly.pdbx_strand_id
1 'polypeptide(L)'
;MESIVAYLKRNLREAGAARWESIAAEAGVAKTLPRKIACGDRDNPGVQTIQPLLDYFQAVERGERELPPPAAAHGDARRSTAAEAA
;
A
#
# COMPACT_ATOMS: atom_id res chain seq x y z
N MET A 1 -0.76 -16.49 -11.50
CA MET A 1 -1.85 -15.51 -11.33
C MET A 1 -1.66 -14.89 -9.95
N GLU A 2 -1.23 -13.64 -9.86
CA GLU A 2 -1.13 -12.98 -8.55
C GLU A 2 -2.55 -12.69 -8.02
N SER A 3 -2.76 -12.85 -6.72
CA SER A 3 -4.05 -12.47 -6.12
C SER A 3 -4.14 -10.94 -6.03
N ILE A 4 -5.36 -10.39 -6.07
CA ILE A 4 -5.58 -8.95 -5.89
C ILE A 4 -4.93 -8.44 -4.59
N VAL A 5 -4.96 -9.27 -3.55
CA VAL A 5 -4.30 -8.96 -2.27
C VAL A 5 -2.78 -8.86 -2.43
N ALA A 6 -2.16 -9.76 -3.21
CA ALA A 6 -0.72 -9.70 -3.51
C ALA A 6 -0.35 -8.44 -4.30
N TYR A 7 -1.17 -8.07 -5.29
CA TYR A 7 -1.01 -6.82 -6.06
C TYR A 7 -1.07 -5.59 -5.14
N LEU A 8 -2.11 -5.49 -4.29
CA LEU A 8 -2.25 -4.41 -3.33
C LEU A 8 -1.08 -4.38 -2.33
N LYS A 9 -0.63 -5.55 -1.86
CA LYS A 9 0.50 -5.67 -0.94
C LYS A 9 1.81 -5.18 -1.57
N ARG A 10 2.04 -5.47 -2.86
CA ARG A 10 3.19 -4.98 -3.62
C ARG A 10 3.15 -3.46 -3.70
N ASN A 11 2.06 -2.90 -4.22
CA ASN A 11 1.88 -1.45 -4.36
C ASN A 11 1.96 -0.69 -3.03
N LEU A 12 1.39 -1.23 -1.95
CA LEU A 12 1.49 -0.64 -0.62
C LEU A 12 2.91 -0.65 -0.05
N ARG A 13 3.68 -1.71 -0.34
CA ARG A 13 5.09 -1.78 0.05
C ARG A 13 5.96 -0.84 -0.78
N GLU A 14 5.66 -0.68 -2.07
CA GLU A 14 6.37 0.25 -2.96
C GLU A 14 6.05 1.72 -2.63
N ALA A 15 4.78 2.02 -2.34
CA ALA A 15 4.37 3.36 -1.89
C ALA A 15 4.98 3.74 -0.53
N GLY A 16 5.28 2.75 0.32
CA GLY A 16 5.90 2.94 1.63
C GLY A 16 4.90 3.29 2.73
N ALA A 17 5.24 2.89 3.96
CA ALA A 17 4.35 3.04 5.12
C ALA A 17 3.97 4.49 5.45
N ALA A 18 4.83 5.45 5.10
CA ALA A 18 4.57 6.88 5.27
C ALA A 18 3.39 7.40 4.42
N ARG A 19 3.00 6.69 3.36
CA ARG A 19 1.88 7.06 2.49
C ARG A 19 0.58 6.34 2.84
N TRP A 20 0.60 5.35 3.73
CA TRP A 20 -0.56 4.51 3.99
C TRP A 20 -1.77 5.28 4.52
N GLU A 21 -1.56 6.22 5.44
CA GLU A 21 -2.66 7.03 5.98
C GLU A 21 -3.23 7.96 4.93
N SER A 22 -2.38 8.61 4.13
CA SER A 22 -2.80 9.48 3.04
C SER A 22 -3.54 8.71 1.95
N ILE A 23 -3.03 7.55 1.53
CA ILE A 23 -3.69 6.67 0.55
C ILE A 23 -5.05 6.21 1.08
N ALA A 24 -5.13 5.87 2.38
CA ALA A 24 -6.40 5.48 2.98
C ALA A 24 -7.42 6.63 2.96
N ALA A 25 -7.00 7.85 3.28
CA ALA A 25 -7.84 9.04 3.22
C ALA A 25 -8.34 9.32 1.80
N GLU A 26 -7.45 9.28 0.80
CA GLU A 26 -7.76 9.54 -0.61
C GLU A 26 -8.61 8.45 -1.26
N ALA A 27 -8.44 7.20 -0.85
CA ALA A 27 -9.23 6.06 -1.29
C ALA A 27 -10.56 5.93 -0.52
N GLY A 28 -10.78 6.72 0.54
CA GLY A 28 -11.99 6.65 1.37
C GLY A 28 -12.10 5.38 2.21
N VAL A 29 -10.96 4.79 2.60
CA VAL A 29 -10.91 3.56 3.41
C VAL A 29 -10.36 3.84 4.82
N ALA A 30 -10.55 2.91 5.73
CA ALA A 30 -9.98 3.02 7.08
C ALA A 30 -8.44 3.04 7.04
N LYS A 31 -7.79 3.93 7.79
CA LYS A 31 -6.31 4.01 7.91
C LYS A 31 -5.62 2.70 8.32
N THR A 32 -6.35 1.77 8.93
CA THR A 32 -5.84 0.46 9.35
C THR A 32 -5.84 -0.58 8.22
N LEU A 33 -6.58 -0.36 7.13
CA LEU A 33 -6.68 -1.29 5.99
C LEU A 33 -5.35 -1.50 5.27
N PRO A 34 -4.63 -0.45 4.84
CA PRO A 34 -3.33 -0.59 4.19
C PRO A 34 -2.34 -1.40 5.04
N ARG A 35 -2.28 -1.11 6.34
CA ARG A 35 -1.42 -1.82 7.29
C ARG A 35 -1.80 -3.30 7.39
N LYS A 36 -3.09 -3.64 7.48
CA LYS A 36 -3.56 -5.03 7.56
C LYS A 36 -3.25 -5.83 6.30
N ILE A 37 -3.38 -5.21 5.12
CA ILE A 37 -3.03 -5.84 3.84
C ILE A 37 -1.52 -6.03 3.71
N ALA A 38 -0.74 -4.99 4.04
CA ALA A 38 0.72 -5.03 3.99
C ALA A 38 1.32 -6.06 4.98
N CYS A 39 0.78 -6.16 6.20
CA CYS A 39 1.21 -7.11 7.21
C CYS A 39 0.70 -8.55 6.98
N GLY A 40 -0.26 -8.76 6.07
CA GLY A 40 -0.84 -10.09 5.83
C GLY A 40 -1.81 -10.55 6.92
N ASP A 41 -2.34 -9.61 7.72
CA ASP A 41 -3.30 -9.88 8.80
C ASP A 41 -4.71 -10.21 8.24
N ARG A 42 -4.95 -9.88 6.96
CA ARG A 42 -6.17 -10.20 6.21
C ARG A 42 -5.82 -11.08 5.02
N ASP A 43 -6.01 -12.38 5.19
CA ASP A 43 -5.84 -13.37 4.10
C ASP A 43 -6.99 -13.30 3.08
N ASN A 44 -8.19 -12.89 3.53
CA ASN A 44 -9.38 -12.78 2.67
C ASN A 44 -10.24 -11.54 3.00
N PRO A 45 -9.76 -10.31 2.72
CA PRO A 45 -10.59 -9.12 2.88
C PRO A 45 -11.76 -9.16 1.89
N GLY A 46 -12.96 -8.83 2.35
CA GLY A 46 -14.12 -8.75 1.46
C GLY A 46 -13.84 -7.84 0.27
N VAL A 47 -14.19 -8.28 -0.94
CA VAL A 47 -13.96 -7.54 -2.20
C VAL A 47 -14.43 -6.09 -2.10
N GLN A 48 -15.59 -5.85 -1.47
CA GLN A 48 -16.15 -4.51 -1.23
C GLN A 48 -15.23 -3.59 -0.41
N THR A 49 -14.41 -4.15 0.48
CA THR A 49 -13.52 -3.37 1.34
C THR A 49 -12.22 -3.00 0.63
N ILE A 50 -11.75 -3.83 -0.31
CA ILE A 50 -10.52 -3.59 -1.08
C ILE A 50 -10.78 -2.85 -2.40
N GLN A 51 -12.02 -2.88 -2.91
CA GLN A 51 -12.42 -2.22 -4.15
C GLN A 51 -11.94 -0.76 -4.23
N PRO A 52 -12.15 0.09 -3.20
CA PRO A 52 -11.77 1.50 -3.29
C PRO A 52 -10.24 1.67 -3.34
N LEU A 53 -9.51 0.79 -2.64
CA LEU A 53 -8.05 0.78 -2.65
C LEU A 53 -7.50 0.29 -4.00
N LEU A 54 -8.17 -0.71 -4.59
CA LEU A 54 -7.82 -1.25 -5.91
C LEU A 54 -8.08 -0.20 -7.01
N ASP A 55 -9.26 0.41 -7.03
CA ASP A 55 -9.59 1.50 -7.96
C ASP A 55 -8.59 2.66 -7.81
N TYR A 56 -8.22 3.01 -6.57
CA TYR A 56 -7.21 4.03 -6.32
C TYR A 56 -5.87 3.70 -6.99
N PHE A 57 -5.32 2.50 -6.77
CA PHE A 57 -4.05 2.11 -7.38
C PHE A 57 -4.14 1.94 -8.90
N GLN A 58 -5.27 1.46 -9.43
CA GLN A 58 -5.48 1.40 -10.87
C GLN A 58 -5.56 2.79 -11.51
N ALA A 59 -6.20 3.75 -10.85
CA ALA A 59 -6.23 5.15 -11.30
C ALA A 59 -4.81 5.76 -11.30
N VAL A 60 -3.99 5.42 -10.30
CA VAL A 60 -2.58 5.83 -10.27
C VAL A 60 -1.78 5.20 -11.42
N GLU A 61 -1.92 3.90 -11.67
CA GLU A 61 -1.24 3.25 -12.81
C GLU A 61 -1.68 3.79 -14.18
N ARG A 62 -2.95 4.24 -14.29
CA ARG A 62 -3.47 4.90 -15.51
C ARG A 62 -3.00 6.35 -15.66
N GLY A 63 -2.39 6.94 -14.64
CA GLY A 63 -2.02 8.35 -14.63
C GLY A 63 -3.20 9.31 -14.38
N GLU A 64 -4.34 8.80 -13.90
CA GLU A 64 -5.50 9.59 -13.52
C GLU A 64 -5.36 10.20 -12.11
N ARG A 65 -4.49 9.62 -11.27
CA ARG A 65 -4.16 10.09 -9.92
C ARG A 65 -2.66 10.00 -9.65
N GLU A 66 -2.16 10.88 -8.78
CA GLU A 66 -0.81 10.76 -8.22
C GLU A 66 -0.85 10.24 -6.79
N LEU A 67 0.24 9.57 -6.39
CA LEU A 67 0.42 9.13 -5.01
C LEU A 67 0.55 10.35 -4.09
N PRO A 68 -0.15 10.39 -2.95
CA PRO A 68 -0.06 11.52 -2.04
C PRO A 68 1.36 11.68 -1.50
N PRO A 69 1.76 12.91 -1.14
CA PRO A 69 3.02 13.15 -0.48
C PRO A 69 3.10 12.29 0.79
N PRO A 70 4.28 11.72 1.11
CA PRO A 70 4.46 10.98 2.35
C PRO A 70 4.12 11.89 3.52
N ALA A 71 3.22 11.44 4.40
CA ALA A 71 2.99 12.13 5.67
C ALA A 71 4.35 12.18 6.38
N ALA A 72 4.80 13.39 6.71
CA ALA A 72 6.16 13.67 7.15
C ALA A 72 6.68 12.61 8.15
N ALA A 73 7.72 11.90 7.72
CA ALA A 73 8.66 11.11 8.52
C ALA A 73 8.12 10.54 9.85
N HIS A 74 7.49 9.37 9.81
CA HIS A 74 7.79 8.37 10.82
C HIS A 74 8.56 7.25 10.14
N GLY A 75 9.87 7.26 10.39
CA GLY A 75 10.85 6.46 9.69
C GLY A 75 10.53 4.97 9.69
N ASP A 76 10.56 4.38 8.50
CA ASP A 76 10.93 2.98 8.36
C ASP A 76 12.31 2.92 7.69
N ALA A 77 13.32 3.14 8.52
CA ALA A 77 14.71 2.82 8.25
C ALA A 77 14.91 1.29 8.35
N ARG A 78 14.20 0.50 7.53
CA ARG A 78 14.49 -0.92 7.34
C ARG A 78 14.58 -1.29 5.85
N ARG A 79 15.68 -0.85 5.24
CA ARG A 79 16.39 -1.65 4.23
C ARG A 79 17.89 -1.35 4.21
N SER A 80 18.54 -1.55 5.35
CA SER A 80 19.85 -2.22 5.41
C SER A 80 19.49 -3.68 5.75
N THR A 81 19.93 -4.75 5.11
CA THR A 81 21.20 -5.09 4.46
C THR A 81 21.00 -6.32 3.55
N ALA A 82 21.43 -6.25 2.29
CA ALA A 82 21.85 -7.38 1.44
C ALA A 82 22.47 -6.78 0.17
N ALA A 83 23.71 -7.00 -0.23
CA ALA A 83 24.79 -7.79 0.30
C ALA A 83 26.10 -7.16 -0.24
N GLU A 84 26.97 -6.73 0.65
CA GLU A 84 28.40 -6.59 0.39
C GLU A 84 29.05 -7.77 1.10
N ALA A 85 29.53 -8.77 0.34
CA ALA A 85 30.56 -9.74 0.72
C ALA A 85 30.73 -10.78 -0.40
N ALA A 86 31.70 -10.55 -1.27
CA ALA A 86 32.70 -11.49 -1.81
C ALA A 86 33.20 -11.04 -3.18
#